data_AF-A0A508WQP0-F1
#
_entry.id   AF-A0A508WQP0-F1
#
_cell.length_a   1.000
_cell.length_b   1.000
_cell.length_c   1.000
_cell.angle_alpha   90.00
_cell.angle_beta   90.00
_cell.angle_gamma   90.00
#
_symmetry.space_group_name_H-M   'P 1'
#
loop_
_entity.id
_entity.type
_entity.pdbx_description
1 polymer ?
#
loop_
_entity_poly.entity_id
_entity_poly.type
_entity_poly.pdbx_seq_one_letter_code
_entity_poly.pdbx_strand_id
1 'polypeptide(L)'
;MPELSCIILGGPNGSGKSSAFAKLKLEGVWINADEIAKALPESDDGKSKERRASEIALRQIAEMIDTRQSFIFETTLSSQQSIRLMREAKAAGFSVGLYYVALDNVETNIDRVRQRVLKGGHDIPEADIRRRHKGSLEKLTEAMKLADEVILMDNSGLTPHEVFEIRSGVVQSFDIDDRQELHRQFSSKVCEAYGLVRYDSGFRKVPKLAARRGDDVAFDTPKPSPSHRPKPPGMK
;
A
#
# COMPACT_ATOMS: atom_id res chain seq x y z
N MET A 1 14.06 -17.51 -18.48
CA MET A 1 14.44 -17.32 -17.06
C MET A 1 13.14 -17.10 -16.29
N PRO A 2 12.98 -17.65 -15.07
CA PRO A 2 11.82 -17.32 -14.24
C PRO A 2 11.74 -15.81 -14.01
N GLU A 3 10.53 -15.29 -13.87
CA GLU A 3 10.29 -13.88 -13.55
C GLU A 3 10.89 -13.57 -12.17
N LEU A 4 11.65 -12.48 -12.07
CA LEU A 4 12.23 -12.06 -10.79
C LEU A 4 11.14 -11.44 -9.93
N SER A 5 11.06 -11.86 -8.67
CA SER A 5 10.04 -11.41 -7.74
C SER A 5 10.64 -10.79 -6.48
N CYS A 6 10.06 -9.68 -6.07
CA CYS A 6 10.26 -9.03 -4.78
C CYS A 6 8.94 -9.11 -4.02
N ILE A 7 8.85 -9.94 -3.00
CA ILE A 7 7.64 -10.06 -2.18
C ILE A 7 7.83 -9.30 -0.89
N ILE A 8 6.97 -8.31 -0.66
CA ILE A 8 6.88 -7.58 0.60
C ILE A 8 5.83 -8.26 1.46
N LEU A 9 6.28 -8.95 2.50
CA LEU A 9 5.42 -9.47 3.53
C LEU A 9 5.21 -8.37 4.59
N GLY A 10 4.14 -7.60 4.41
CA GLY A 10 3.87 -6.35 5.14
C GLY A 10 2.82 -6.49 6.24
N GLY A 11 2.91 -5.65 7.27
CA GLY A 11 1.85 -5.58 8.30
C GLY A 11 2.33 -5.31 9.73
N PRO A 12 1.50 -4.73 10.61
CA PRO A 12 1.87 -4.37 11.98
C PRO A 12 2.51 -5.52 12.78
N ASN A 13 3.26 -5.20 13.84
CA ASN A 13 3.79 -6.22 14.75
C ASN A 13 2.63 -7.05 15.34
N GLY A 14 2.79 -8.37 15.51
CA GLY A 14 1.73 -9.22 16.07
C GLY A 14 0.59 -9.58 15.10
N SER A 15 0.56 -9.08 13.87
CA SER A 15 -0.46 -9.40 12.86
C SER A 15 -0.43 -10.85 12.37
N GLY A 16 0.69 -11.55 12.54
CA GLY A 16 0.83 -12.95 12.11
C GLY A 16 1.23 -13.13 10.64
N LYS A 17 1.86 -12.12 10.02
CA LYS A 17 2.48 -12.15 8.67
C LYS A 17 3.00 -13.53 8.22
N SER A 18 4.00 -14.06 8.91
CA SER A 18 4.66 -15.32 8.52
C SER A 18 3.76 -16.54 8.72
N SER A 19 2.79 -16.48 9.64
CA SER A 19 1.82 -17.57 9.87
C SER A 19 0.67 -17.55 8.87
N ALA A 20 0.18 -16.36 8.52
CA ALA A 20 -0.97 -16.18 7.64
C ALA A 20 -0.67 -16.68 6.22
N PHE A 21 0.58 -16.53 5.80
CA PHE A 21 1.06 -16.98 4.49
C PHE A 21 1.94 -18.23 4.54
N ALA A 22 2.04 -18.92 5.68
CA ALA A 22 2.89 -20.12 5.83
C ALA A 22 2.54 -21.26 4.85
N LYS A 23 1.29 -21.30 4.37
CA LYS A 23 0.83 -22.28 3.39
C LYS A 23 1.21 -21.92 1.95
N LEU A 24 1.53 -20.65 1.69
CA LEU A 24 2.03 -20.23 0.39
C LEU A 24 3.49 -20.66 0.29
N LYS A 25 3.80 -21.45 -0.74
CA LYS A 25 5.19 -21.79 -1.08
C LYS A 25 5.81 -20.61 -1.81
N LEU A 26 6.09 -19.54 -1.08
CA LEU A 26 6.75 -18.36 -1.62
C LEU A 26 8.20 -18.72 -1.93
N GLU A 27 8.65 -18.41 -3.14
CA GLU A 27 10.01 -18.65 -3.60
C GLU A 27 10.84 -17.36 -3.51
N GLY A 28 12.06 -17.47 -2.99
CA GLY A 28 13.01 -16.36 -2.88
C GLY A 28 13.83 -16.41 -1.59
N VAL A 29 14.91 -15.64 -1.57
CA VAL A 29 15.73 -15.47 -0.37
C VAL A 29 14.93 -14.75 0.71
N TRP A 30 14.80 -15.35 1.89
CA TRP A 30 14.10 -14.78 3.04
C TRP A 30 14.96 -13.76 3.77
N ILE A 31 14.44 -12.53 3.92
CA ILE A 31 15.12 -11.43 4.59
C ILE A 31 14.20 -10.87 5.69
N ASN A 32 14.62 -11.03 6.95
CA ASN A 32 13.88 -10.56 8.12
C ASN A 32 14.82 -9.91 9.15
N ALA A 33 14.59 -8.61 9.43
CA ALA A 33 15.42 -7.86 10.37
C ALA A 33 15.35 -8.39 11.82
N ASP A 34 14.22 -8.97 12.25
CA ASP A 34 14.09 -9.53 13.60
C ASP A 34 14.92 -10.82 13.75
N GLU A 35 15.01 -11.64 12.70
CA GLU A 35 15.85 -12.85 12.68
C GLU A 35 17.34 -12.50 12.64
N ILE A 36 17.70 -11.52 11.80
CA ILE A 36 19.06 -10.97 11.75
C ILE A 36 19.43 -10.41 13.14
N ALA A 37 18.55 -9.65 13.78
CA ALA A 37 18.79 -9.10 15.12
C ALA A 37 19.02 -10.20 16.16
N LYS A 38 18.31 -11.33 16.10
CA LYS A 38 18.55 -12.46 17.01
C LYS A 38 19.91 -13.12 16.82
N ALA A 39 20.39 -13.19 15.57
CA ALA A 39 21.67 -13.81 15.24
C ALA A 39 22.88 -12.89 15.50
N LEU A 40 22.66 -11.59 15.68
CA LEU A 40 23.76 -10.64 15.91
C LEU A 40 24.33 -10.75 17.33
N PRO A 41 25.67 -10.65 17.50
CA PRO A 41 26.27 -10.43 18.80
C PRO A 41 26.00 -9.00 19.29
N GLU A 42 26.05 -8.82 20.60
CA GLU A 42 26.08 -7.48 21.22
C GLU A 42 27.31 -6.69 20.71
N SER A 43 27.18 -5.36 20.66
CA SER A 43 28.25 -4.48 20.21
C SER A 43 28.29 -3.18 21.01
N ASP A 44 29.50 -2.63 21.15
CA ASP A 44 29.74 -1.33 21.78
C ASP A 44 29.87 -0.18 20.75
N ASP A 45 29.43 -0.41 19.50
CA ASP A 45 29.51 0.58 18.40
C ASP A 45 28.47 1.72 18.51
N GLY A 46 27.76 1.81 19.65
CA GLY A 46 26.75 2.83 19.94
C GLY A 46 25.46 2.69 19.12
N LYS A 47 25.31 1.66 18.28
CA LYS A 47 24.07 1.39 17.53
C LYS A 47 23.24 0.34 18.26
N SER A 48 21.91 0.52 18.28
CA SER A 48 21.04 -0.57 18.74
C SER A 48 21.13 -1.77 17.80
N LYS A 49 20.90 -2.96 18.36
CA LYS A 49 20.90 -4.23 17.62
C LYS A 49 19.92 -4.22 16.45
N GLU A 50 18.74 -3.64 16.66
CA GLU A 50 17.68 -3.49 15.65
C GLU A 50 18.13 -2.61 14.49
N ARG A 51 18.89 -1.55 14.79
CA ARG A 51 19.42 -0.64 13.77
C ARG A 51 20.46 -1.33 12.91
N ARG A 52 21.38 -2.07 13.53
CA ARG A 52 22.39 -2.89 12.82
C ARG A 52 21.73 -3.95 11.96
N ALA A 53 20.73 -4.65 12.50
CA ALA A 53 19.98 -5.66 11.77
C ALA A 53 19.23 -5.07 10.56
N SER A 54 18.63 -3.89 10.72
CA SER A 54 17.99 -3.16 9.62
C SER A 54 18.99 -2.78 8.53
N GLU A 55 20.18 -2.29 8.87
CA GLU A 55 21.24 -1.98 7.90
C GLU A 55 21.73 -3.23 7.15
N ILE A 56 21.81 -4.38 7.83
CA ILE A 56 22.19 -5.67 7.19
C ILE A 56 21.09 -6.15 6.25
N ALA A 57 19.82 -6.11 6.67
CA ALA A 57 18.70 -6.49 5.81
C ALA A 57 18.69 -5.66 4.51
N LEU A 58 18.92 -4.35 4.61
CA LEU A 58 18.99 -3.48 3.43
C LEU A 58 20.17 -3.79 2.50
N ARG A 59 21.32 -4.15 3.06
CA ARG A 59 22.47 -4.60 2.26
C ARG A 59 22.18 -5.91 1.54
N GLN A 60 21.55 -6.88 2.22
CA GLN A 60 21.13 -8.13 1.60
C GLN A 60 20.14 -7.87 0.46
N ILE A 61 19.16 -6.98 0.66
CA ILE A 61 18.20 -6.63 -0.39
C ILE A 61 18.90 -5.98 -1.60
N ALA A 62 19.82 -5.04 -1.35
CA ALA A 62 20.60 -4.44 -2.43
C ALA A 62 21.40 -5.48 -3.21
N GLU A 63 22.00 -6.46 -2.53
CA GLU A 63 22.68 -7.60 -3.14
C GLU A 63 21.73 -8.49 -3.95
N MET A 64 20.50 -8.75 -3.47
CA MET A 64 19.50 -9.53 -4.22
C MET A 64 19.10 -8.81 -5.52
N ILE A 65 18.95 -7.49 -5.47
CA ILE A 65 18.65 -6.68 -6.65
C ILE A 65 19.81 -6.70 -7.64
N ASP A 66 21.05 -6.49 -7.17
CA ASP A 66 22.26 -6.46 -8.00
C ASP A 66 22.54 -7.82 -8.65
N THR A 67 22.43 -8.91 -7.87
CA THR A 67 22.67 -10.28 -8.33
C THR A 67 21.46 -10.92 -9.02
N ARG A 68 20.35 -10.17 -9.18
CA ARG A 68 19.12 -10.63 -9.85
C ARG A 68 18.55 -11.91 -9.24
N GLN A 69 18.42 -11.95 -7.91
CA GLN A 69 17.81 -13.06 -7.17
C GLN A 69 16.47 -12.65 -6.57
N SER A 70 15.44 -13.47 -6.75
CA SER A 70 14.13 -13.25 -6.11
C SER A 70 14.25 -13.30 -4.59
N PHE A 71 13.50 -12.44 -3.90
CA PHE A 71 13.58 -12.32 -2.45
C PHE A 71 12.24 -11.96 -1.82
N ILE A 72 12.13 -12.32 -0.54
CA ILE A 72 10.98 -12.04 0.32
C ILE A 72 11.48 -11.19 1.47
N PHE A 73 10.90 -10.00 1.64
CA PHE A 73 11.24 -9.08 2.72
C PHE A 73 10.07 -8.95 3.70
N GLU A 74 10.26 -9.46 4.92
CA GLU A 74 9.30 -9.24 6.00
C GLU A 74 9.52 -7.88 6.67
N THR A 75 8.46 -7.08 6.75
CA THR A 75 8.52 -5.74 7.32
C THR A 75 7.20 -5.33 7.96
N THR A 76 7.26 -4.34 8.84
CA THR A 76 6.04 -3.71 9.36
C THR A 76 5.35 -2.81 8.34
N LEU A 77 6.00 -2.51 7.21
CA LEU A 77 5.58 -1.50 6.23
C LEU A 77 5.42 -0.10 6.84
N SER A 78 5.97 0.15 8.03
CA SER A 78 5.78 1.41 8.75
C SER A 78 6.83 2.48 8.41
N SER A 79 7.91 2.11 7.71
CA SER A 79 9.01 3.00 7.35
C SER A 79 8.97 3.40 5.88
N GLN A 80 9.49 4.58 5.56
CA GLN A 80 9.64 5.00 4.15
C GLN A 80 10.67 4.16 3.38
N GLN A 81 11.50 3.40 4.09
CA GLN A 81 12.48 2.54 3.47
C GLN A 81 11.83 1.40 2.68
N SER A 82 10.75 0.80 3.20
CA SER A 82 10.02 -0.26 2.49
C SER A 82 9.47 0.23 1.15
N ILE A 83 8.93 1.46 1.12
CA ILE A 83 8.42 2.09 -0.10
C ILE A 83 9.54 2.35 -1.12
N ARG A 84 10.67 2.88 -0.67
CA ARG A 84 11.84 3.09 -1.54
C ARG A 84 12.32 1.79 -2.16
N LEU A 85 12.44 0.75 -1.36
CA LEU A 85 12.83 -0.58 -1.80
C LEU A 85 11.88 -1.15 -2.86
N MET A 86 10.56 -1.04 -2.67
CA MET A 86 9.58 -1.48 -3.68
C MET A 86 9.80 -0.75 -5.02
N ARG A 87 10.10 0.55 -4.97
CA ARG A 87 10.39 1.36 -6.16
C ARG A 87 11.70 0.95 -6.83
N GLU A 88 12.75 0.71 -6.04
CA GLU A 88 14.07 0.25 -6.52
C GLU A 88 13.96 -1.14 -7.18
N ALA A 89 13.28 -2.09 -6.54
CA ALA A 89 13.05 -3.42 -7.09
C ALA A 89 12.28 -3.35 -8.42
N LYS A 90 11.20 -2.56 -8.47
CA LYS A 90 10.43 -2.35 -9.70
C LYS A 90 11.27 -1.73 -10.82
N ALA A 91 12.08 -0.73 -10.50
CA ALA A 91 12.99 -0.09 -11.45
C ALA A 91 14.08 -1.06 -11.97
N ALA A 92 14.49 -2.04 -11.15
CA ALA A 92 15.43 -3.10 -11.53
C ALA A 92 14.79 -4.27 -12.32
N GLY A 93 13.48 -4.19 -12.58
CA GLY A 93 12.73 -5.16 -13.37
C GLY A 93 12.23 -6.37 -12.57
N PHE A 94 12.07 -6.24 -11.26
CA PHE A 94 11.36 -7.22 -10.44
C PHE A 94 9.85 -6.98 -10.50
N SER A 95 9.08 -8.07 -10.53
CA SER A 95 7.66 -8.05 -10.19
C SER A 95 7.50 -7.87 -8.68
N VAL A 96 6.66 -6.94 -8.26
CA VAL A 96 6.50 -6.59 -6.84
C VAL A 96 5.19 -7.17 -6.29
N GLY A 97 5.28 -8.12 -5.37
CA GLY A 97 4.14 -8.62 -4.60
C GLY A 97 4.02 -7.92 -3.25
N LEU A 98 2.81 -7.51 -2.86
CA LEU A 98 2.51 -6.98 -1.52
C LEU A 98 1.52 -7.90 -0.80
N TYR A 99 2.01 -8.61 0.20
CA TYR A 99 1.26 -9.62 0.95
C TYR A 99 1.07 -9.03 2.35
N TYR A 100 -0.07 -8.37 2.56
CA TYR A 100 -0.30 -7.53 3.72
C TYR A 100 -1.25 -8.17 4.72
N VAL A 101 -0.85 -8.25 5.98
CA VAL A 101 -1.66 -8.78 7.08
C VAL A 101 -1.90 -7.72 8.15
N ALA A 102 -3.15 -7.54 8.55
CA ALA A 102 -3.51 -6.70 9.68
C ALA A 102 -4.55 -7.38 10.57
N LEU A 103 -4.83 -6.73 11.70
CA LEU A 103 -5.87 -7.10 12.65
C LEU A 103 -6.87 -5.95 12.77
N ASP A 104 -8.03 -6.27 13.28
CA ASP A 104 -9.16 -5.37 13.53
C ASP A 104 -8.78 -4.18 14.43
N ASN A 105 -7.88 -4.41 15.39
CA ASN A 105 -7.45 -3.38 16.33
C ASN A 105 -6.02 -3.60 16.84
N VAL A 106 -5.39 -2.50 17.28
CA VAL A 106 -4.01 -2.48 17.77
C VAL A 106 -3.82 -3.14 19.13
N GLU A 107 -4.87 -3.25 19.96
CA GLU A 107 -4.78 -3.94 21.26
C GLU A 107 -4.54 -5.44 21.04
N THR A 108 -5.20 -6.04 20.04
CA THR A 108 -4.96 -7.43 19.63
C THR A 108 -3.49 -7.62 19.20
N ASN A 109 -2.88 -6.65 18.52
CA ASN A 109 -1.45 -6.70 18.18
C ASN A 109 -0.57 -6.71 19.43
N ILE A 110 -0.86 -5.83 20.39
CA ILE A 110 -0.12 -5.73 21.65
C ILE A 110 -0.22 -7.03 22.44
N ASP A 111 -1.43 -7.56 22.60
CA ASP A 111 -1.65 -8.81 23.33
C ASP A 111 -0.97 -10.00 22.67
N ARG A 112 -1.00 -10.11 21.33
CA ARG A 112 -0.27 -11.15 20.60
C ARG A 112 1.25 -11.03 20.80
N VAL A 113 1.81 -9.82 20.83
CA VAL A 113 3.23 -9.63 21.13
C VAL A 113 3.53 -10.04 22.58
N ARG A 114 2.75 -9.60 23.56
CA ARG A 114 2.90 -9.99 24.97
C ARG A 114 2.87 -11.52 25.13
N GLN A 115 1.90 -12.21 24.52
CA GLN A 115 1.80 -13.67 24.57
C GLN A 115 3.01 -14.36 23.92
N ARG A 116 3.60 -13.78 22.87
CA ARG A 116 4.82 -14.29 22.24
C ARG A 116 6.04 -14.11 23.15
N VAL A 117 6.13 -12.99 23.87
CA VAL A 117 7.21 -12.72 24.84
C VAL A 117 7.16 -13.74 25.98
N LEU A 118 5.97 -14.06 26.50
CA LEU A 118 5.79 -15.10 27.51
C LEU A 118 6.28 -16.49 27.04
N LYS A 119 6.35 -16.72 25.73
CA LYS A 119 6.88 -17.95 25.10
C LYS A 119 8.36 -17.83 24.70
N GLY A 120 9.08 -16.82 25.18
CA GLY A 120 10.51 -16.60 24.89
C GLY A 120 10.79 -15.77 23.62
N GLY A 121 9.79 -15.08 23.07
CA GLY A 121 9.97 -14.18 21.94
C GLY A 121 10.57 -12.82 22.33
N HIS A 122 10.93 -12.02 21.31
CA HIS A 122 11.42 -10.65 21.50
C HIS A 122 10.29 -9.68 21.88
N ASP A 123 10.55 -8.90 22.92
CA ASP A 123 9.67 -7.84 23.41
C ASP A 123 9.77 -6.58 22.56
N ILE A 124 8.64 -5.89 22.37
CA ILE A 124 8.57 -4.65 21.60
C ILE A 124 7.73 -3.67 22.41
N PRO A 125 8.25 -2.47 22.73
CA PRO A 125 7.49 -1.48 23.47
C PRO A 125 6.14 -1.16 22.82
N GLU A 126 5.08 -1.05 23.62
CA GLU A 126 3.72 -0.82 23.10
C GLU A 126 3.60 0.47 22.29
N ALA A 127 4.30 1.52 22.71
CA ALA A 127 4.37 2.78 21.98
C ALA A 127 4.91 2.57 20.54
N ASP A 128 5.89 1.68 20.38
CA ASP A 128 6.45 1.31 19.09
C ASP A 128 5.47 0.47 18.27
N ILE A 129 4.74 -0.46 18.89
CA ILE A 129 3.68 -1.23 18.23
C ILE A 129 2.61 -0.28 17.68
N ARG A 130 2.11 0.65 18.50
CA ARG A 130 1.08 1.64 18.10
C ARG A 130 1.57 2.54 16.97
N ARG A 131 2.78 3.09 17.10
CA ARG A 131 3.41 3.93 16.07
C ARG A 131 3.54 3.17 14.74
N ARG A 132 4.06 1.93 14.80
CA ARG A 132 4.26 1.10 13.61
C ARG A 132 2.94 0.63 13.00
N HIS A 133 1.93 0.33 13.80
CA HIS A 133 0.58 0.00 13.34
C HIS A 133 0.00 1.14 12.50
N LYS A 134 -0.05 2.36 13.07
CA LYS A 134 -0.52 3.55 12.35
C LYS A 134 0.29 3.81 11.09
N GLY A 135 1.62 3.83 11.21
CA GLY A 135 2.52 4.10 10.08
C GLY A 135 2.44 3.04 8.96
N SER A 136 2.06 1.81 9.28
CA SER A 136 1.84 0.71 8.33
C SER A 136 0.61 0.98 7.46
N LEU A 137 -0.54 1.27 8.09
CA LEU A 137 -1.79 1.57 7.40
C LEU A 137 -1.72 2.86 6.57
N GLU A 138 -0.98 3.87 7.07
CA GLU A 138 -0.74 5.11 6.32
C GLU A 138 0.00 4.86 5.00
N LYS A 139 0.95 3.92 4.97
CA LYS A 139 1.76 3.60 3.79
C LYS A 139 1.13 2.59 2.85
N LEU A 140 0.07 1.90 3.29
CA LEU A 140 -0.57 0.83 2.52
C LEU A 140 -1.02 1.30 1.12
N THR A 141 -1.62 2.48 1.02
CA THR A 141 -2.04 3.05 -0.29
C THR A 141 -0.85 3.20 -1.25
N GLU A 142 0.27 3.74 -0.78
CA GLU A 142 1.45 3.95 -1.61
C GLU A 142 2.10 2.63 -2.01
N ALA A 143 2.18 1.67 -1.08
CA ALA A 143 2.70 0.33 -1.35
C ALA A 143 1.87 -0.40 -2.41
N MET A 144 0.53 -0.32 -2.32
CA MET A 144 -0.39 -0.92 -3.31
C MET A 144 -0.22 -0.34 -4.73
N LYS A 145 0.12 0.95 -4.85
CA LYS A 145 0.40 1.58 -6.15
C LYS A 145 1.71 1.09 -6.78
N LEU A 146 2.65 0.62 -5.96
CA LEU A 146 3.95 0.11 -6.43
C LEU A 146 3.89 -1.39 -6.76
N ALA A 147 2.97 -2.13 -6.12
CA ALA A 147 2.83 -3.56 -6.30
C ALA A 147 2.10 -3.96 -7.60
N ASP A 148 2.54 -5.05 -8.20
CA ASP A 148 1.92 -5.72 -9.35
C ASP A 148 0.88 -6.76 -8.89
N GLU A 149 1.10 -7.37 -7.72
CA GLU A 149 0.15 -8.25 -7.03
C GLU A 149 -0.05 -7.77 -5.58
N VAL A 150 -1.30 -7.75 -5.10
CA VAL A 150 -1.63 -7.41 -3.71
C VAL A 150 -2.59 -8.45 -3.15
N ILE A 151 -2.25 -8.97 -1.98
CA ILE A 151 -3.16 -9.74 -1.12
C ILE A 151 -3.33 -8.98 0.19
N LEU A 152 -4.57 -8.64 0.53
CA LEU A 152 -4.90 -8.04 1.83
C LEU A 152 -5.61 -9.08 2.69
N MET A 153 -5.07 -9.33 3.88
CA MET A 153 -5.53 -10.38 4.78
C MET A 153 -5.88 -9.82 6.15
N ASP A 154 -7.08 -10.16 6.62
CA ASP A 154 -7.48 -10.00 8.01
C ASP A 154 -7.13 -11.28 8.77
N ASN A 155 -6.35 -11.15 9.84
CA ASN A 155 -5.97 -12.28 10.68
C ASN A 155 -6.51 -12.16 12.11
N SER A 156 -7.64 -11.47 12.29
CA SER A 156 -8.31 -11.27 13.59
C SER A 156 -9.05 -12.52 14.07
N GLY A 157 -9.59 -13.31 13.14
CA GLY A 157 -10.33 -14.55 13.43
C GLY A 157 -9.46 -15.76 13.77
N LEU A 158 -10.10 -16.94 13.81
CA LEU A 158 -9.45 -18.23 14.04
C LEU A 158 -8.54 -18.66 12.89
N THR A 159 -8.91 -18.26 11.66
CA THR A 159 -8.16 -18.51 10.44
C THR A 159 -7.97 -17.20 9.69
N PRO A 160 -6.84 -17.02 8.98
CA PRO A 160 -6.66 -15.86 8.13
C PRO A 160 -7.77 -15.77 7.07
N HIS A 161 -8.31 -14.57 6.89
CA HIS A 161 -9.37 -14.23 5.95
C HIS A 161 -8.78 -13.34 4.85
N GLU A 162 -8.74 -13.85 3.62
CA GLU A 162 -8.36 -13.06 2.46
C GLU A 162 -9.49 -12.09 2.09
N VAL A 163 -9.22 -10.79 2.21
CA VAL A 163 -10.21 -9.73 1.99
C VAL A 163 -10.16 -9.21 0.55
N PHE A 164 -8.97 -9.15 -0.04
CA PHE A 164 -8.76 -8.71 -1.42
C PHE A 164 -7.62 -9.47 -2.08
N GLU A 165 -7.85 -9.85 -3.34
CA GLU A 165 -6.80 -10.17 -4.31
C GLU A 165 -6.83 -9.14 -5.44
N ILE A 166 -5.68 -8.52 -5.74
CA ILE A 166 -5.55 -7.49 -6.76
C ILE A 166 -4.34 -7.80 -7.63
N ARG A 167 -4.52 -7.77 -8.96
CA ARG A 167 -3.44 -7.96 -9.93
C ARG A 167 -3.46 -6.83 -10.94
N SER A 168 -2.29 -6.21 -11.15
CA SER A 168 -2.10 -5.07 -12.06
C SER A 168 -3.12 -3.95 -11.86
N GLY A 169 -3.48 -3.68 -10.59
CA GLY A 169 -4.47 -2.66 -10.21
C GLY A 169 -5.94 -3.02 -10.50
N VAL A 170 -6.24 -4.28 -10.79
CA VAL A 170 -7.59 -4.81 -10.98
C VAL A 170 -7.92 -5.77 -9.84
N VAL A 171 -9.01 -5.48 -9.12
CA VAL A 171 -9.56 -6.36 -8.08
C VAL A 171 -10.03 -7.65 -8.74
N GLN A 172 -9.38 -8.77 -8.40
CA GLN A 172 -9.71 -10.11 -8.91
C GLN A 172 -10.81 -10.74 -8.06
N SER A 173 -10.67 -10.64 -6.74
CA SER A 173 -11.61 -11.15 -5.75
C SER A 173 -11.67 -10.20 -4.56
N PHE A 174 -12.78 -10.23 -3.84
CA PHE A 174 -12.92 -9.57 -2.55
C PHE A 174 -13.94 -10.30 -1.69
N ASP A 175 -13.73 -10.31 -0.39
CA ASP A 175 -14.67 -10.84 0.61
C ASP A 175 -14.71 -9.90 1.81
N ILE A 176 -15.66 -8.96 1.78
CA ILE A 176 -15.71 -7.80 2.67
C ILE A 176 -16.88 -7.95 3.64
N ASP A 177 -16.57 -7.98 4.93
CA ASP A 177 -17.54 -7.76 6.00
C ASP A 177 -17.54 -6.29 6.44
N ASP A 178 -18.55 -5.52 6.04
CA ASP A 178 -18.68 -4.09 6.36
C ASP A 178 -18.91 -3.79 7.84
N ARG A 179 -19.18 -4.81 8.67
CA ARG A 179 -19.24 -4.65 10.12
C ARG A 179 -17.83 -4.51 10.72
N GLN A 180 -16.81 -4.98 10.01
CA GLN A 180 -15.42 -4.94 10.45
C GLN A 180 -14.75 -3.63 10.02
N GLU A 181 -14.15 -2.93 10.98
CA GLU A 181 -13.47 -1.66 10.74
C GLU A 181 -12.26 -1.82 9.81
N LEU A 182 -11.48 -2.90 9.97
CA LEU A 182 -10.33 -3.18 9.10
C LEU A 182 -10.76 -3.34 7.63
N HIS A 183 -11.86 -4.02 7.37
CA HIS A 183 -12.34 -4.24 5.99
C HIS A 183 -12.82 -2.95 5.33
N ARG A 184 -13.45 -2.05 6.11
CA ARG A 184 -13.79 -0.70 5.64
C ARG A 184 -12.53 0.10 5.32
N GLN A 185 -11.50 0.02 6.16
CA GLN A 185 -10.21 0.66 5.91
C GLN A 185 -9.52 0.10 4.67
N PHE A 186 -9.47 -1.22 4.49
CA PHE A 186 -8.95 -1.85 3.27
C PHE A 186 -9.71 -1.38 2.04
N SER A 187 -11.04 -1.39 2.06
CA SER A 187 -11.87 -0.89 0.97
C SER A 187 -11.53 0.56 0.61
N SER A 188 -11.41 1.44 1.62
CA SER A 188 -11.04 2.84 1.42
C SER A 188 -9.65 2.97 0.79
N LYS A 189 -8.67 2.20 1.27
CA LYS A 189 -7.28 2.22 0.78
C LYS A 189 -7.18 1.69 -0.65
N VAL A 190 -7.92 0.64 -1.00
CA VAL A 190 -8.00 0.08 -2.35
C VAL A 190 -8.63 1.10 -3.30
N CYS A 191 -9.74 1.72 -2.91
CA CYS A 191 -10.37 2.80 -3.67
C CYS A 191 -9.41 3.97 -3.93
N GLU A 192 -8.71 4.43 -2.88
CA GLU A 192 -7.70 5.49 -2.97
C GLU A 192 -6.52 5.11 -3.87
N ALA A 193 -6.03 3.87 -3.79
CA ALA A 193 -4.87 3.42 -4.53
C ALA A 193 -5.12 3.37 -6.05
N TYR A 194 -6.29 2.88 -6.45
CA TYR A 194 -6.59 2.56 -7.85
C TYR A 194 -7.64 3.48 -8.49
N GLY A 195 -8.09 4.51 -7.77
CA GLY A 195 -9.11 5.45 -8.27
C GLY A 195 -10.46 4.77 -8.50
N LEU A 196 -10.84 3.89 -7.58
CA LEU A 196 -12.06 3.08 -7.66
C LEU A 196 -13.15 3.66 -6.77
N VAL A 197 -14.39 3.41 -7.14
CA VAL A 197 -15.57 3.56 -6.28
C VAL A 197 -16.15 2.18 -6.05
N ARG A 198 -16.46 1.88 -4.79
CA ARG A 198 -17.20 0.68 -4.40
C ARG A 198 -18.70 0.88 -4.61
N TYR A 199 -19.37 -0.14 -5.10
CA TYR A 199 -20.82 -0.26 -5.18
C TYR A 199 -21.22 -1.66 -4.69
N ASP A 200 -22.52 -1.93 -4.59
CA ASP A 200 -23.06 -3.09 -3.87
C ASP A 200 -22.44 -4.44 -4.27
N SER A 201 -22.09 -4.63 -5.55
CA SER A 201 -21.51 -5.87 -6.06
C SER A 201 -20.07 -5.77 -6.57
N GLY A 202 -19.36 -4.65 -6.33
CA GLY A 202 -17.94 -4.58 -6.71
C GLY A 202 -17.30 -3.20 -6.76
N PHE A 203 -16.29 -3.08 -7.62
CA PHE A 203 -15.45 -1.89 -7.77
C PHE A 203 -15.41 -1.42 -9.22
N ARG A 204 -15.46 -0.11 -9.46
CA ARG A 204 -15.34 0.48 -10.80
C ARG A 204 -14.48 1.74 -10.77
N LYS A 205 -13.78 2.05 -11.87
CA LYS A 205 -13.03 3.31 -11.98
C LYS A 205 -13.97 4.51 -11.94
N VAL A 206 -13.52 5.58 -11.29
CA VAL A 206 -14.17 6.89 -11.41
C VAL A 206 -14.00 7.37 -12.86
N PRO A 207 -15.08 7.70 -13.61
CA PRO A 207 -14.94 8.34 -14.89
C PRO A 207 -14.15 9.64 -14.70
N LYS A 208 -13.04 9.82 -15.44
CA LYS A 208 -12.44 11.15 -15.51
C LYS A 208 -13.51 12.08 -16.08
N LEU A 209 -13.97 13.03 -15.28
CA LEU A 209 -14.78 14.12 -15.81
C LEU A 209 -13.93 14.73 -16.91
N ALA A 210 -14.32 14.55 -18.17
CA ALA A 210 -13.68 15.25 -19.27
C ALA A 210 -13.79 16.72 -18.90
N ALA A 211 -12.65 17.37 -18.65
CA ALA A 211 -12.61 18.82 -18.57
C ALA A 211 -13.24 19.30 -19.86
N ARG A 212 -14.48 19.79 -19.78
CA ARG A 212 -15.12 20.48 -20.90
C ARG A 212 -14.16 21.61 -21.21
N ARG A 213 -13.44 21.50 -22.33
CA ARG A 213 -12.78 22.65 -22.93
C ARG A 213 -13.89 23.69 -23.04
N GLY A 214 -13.68 24.84 -22.42
CA GLY A 214 -14.54 25.99 -22.66
C GLY A 214 -14.44 26.26 -24.15
N ASP A 215 -15.49 25.91 -24.88
CA ASP A 215 -15.67 26.37 -26.24
C ASP A 215 -15.71 27.89 -26.20
N ASP A 216 -14.95 28.50 -27.10
CA ASP A 216 -14.95 29.92 -27.39
C ASP A 216 -16.39 30.41 -27.58
N VAL A 217 -16.92 31.10 -26.57
CA VAL A 217 -18.07 31.98 -26.76
C VAL A 217 -17.49 33.27 -27.34
N ALA A 218 -17.28 33.27 -28.65
CA ALA A 218 -17.18 34.51 -29.41
C ALA A 218 -18.52 35.24 -29.23
N PHE A 219 -18.49 36.37 -28.54
CA PHE A 219 -19.61 37.31 -28.51
C PHE A 219 -19.79 37.88 -29.91
N ASP A 220 -20.77 37.34 -30.65
CA ASP A 220 -21.24 37.92 -31.90
C ASP A 220 -21.92 39.26 -31.58
N THR A 221 -21.26 40.36 -31.97
CA THR A 221 -21.81 41.71 -31.82
C THR A 221 -22.70 42.00 -33.03
N PRO A 222 -23.97 42.41 -32.86
CA PRO A 222 -24.81 42.73 -34.00
C PRO A 222 -24.31 44.00 -34.69
N LYS A 223 -24.07 43.92 -36.01
CA LYS A 223 -23.86 45.09 -36.87
C LYS A 223 -25.09 46.02 -36.81
N PRO A 224 -24.91 47.36 -36.70
CA PRO A 224 -26.04 48.28 -36.78
C PRO A 224 -26.56 48.37 -38.22
N SER A 225 -27.88 48.30 -38.35
CA SER A 225 -28.64 48.45 -39.59
C SER A 225 -28.70 49.92 -40.07
N PRO A 226 -28.91 50.19 -41.38
CA PRO A 226 -28.80 51.53 -41.94
C PRO A 226 -30.01 52.40 -41.57
N SER A 227 -29.73 53.56 -40.97
CA SER A 227 -30.72 54.58 -40.61
C SER A 227 -31.56 55.07 -41.80
N HIS A 228 -32.89 55.06 -41.63
CA HIS A 228 -33.84 55.76 -42.48
C HIS A 228 -33.87 57.25 -42.12
N ARG A 229 -33.56 58.12 -43.09
CA ARG A 229 -33.78 59.58 -43.00
C ARG A 229 -35.26 59.90 -43.24
N PRO A 230 -35.93 60.69 -42.38
CA PRO A 230 -37.20 61.31 -42.75
C PRO A 230 -36.99 62.51 -43.67
N LYS A 231 -37.80 62.61 -44.73
CA LYS A 231 -37.90 63.77 -45.62
C LYS A 231 -38.67 64.94 -44.95
N PRO A 232 -38.45 66.19 -45.39
CA PRO A 232 -38.85 67.40 -44.66
C PRO A 232 -40.30 67.82 -44.98
N PRO A 233 -40.97 68.56 -44.08
CA PRO A 233 -42.14 69.34 -44.45
C PRO A 233 -41.73 70.78 -44.76
N GLY A 234 -42.01 71.22 -45.99
CA GLY A 234 -42.05 72.65 -46.32
C GLY A 234 -43.48 73.18 -46.17
N MET A 235 -43.62 74.43 -45.74
CA MET A 235 -44.29 75.48 -46.54
C MET A 235 -44.46 76.79 -45.74
N LYS A 236 -44.15 77.88 -46.46
CA LYS A 236 -44.49 79.31 -46.31
C LYS A 236 -43.72 80.13 -45.28
#